data_AF-A0A7S3CGA7-F1
#
_entry.id   AF-A0A7S3CGA7-F1
#
_cell.length_a   1.000
_cell.length_b   1.000
_cell.length_c   1.000
_cell.angle_alpha   90.00
_cell.angle_beta   90.00
_cell.angle_gamma   90.00
#
_symmetry.space_group_name_H-M   'P 1'
#
loop_
_entity.id
_entity.type
_entity.pdbx_description
1 polymer ?
#
loop_
_entity_poly.entity_id
_entity_poly.type
_entity_poly.pdbx_seq_one_letter_code
_entity_poly.pdbx_strand_id
1 'polypeptide(L)'
;MSAASSDDEKKEIESAHTSIMMSSLTARLGGASSVAKEIRYADRTPIFLWRPRVHLCEQKDILINGGIWAFAIYWANKSTYSPWQPLMMGFAVLFIRMNYKLMPLMPRPATDDRKEIRQADTKRLGRAFGVVGGLFALFAGIISTLPSVLMALKITVPLWLLGSLYEFSVGVAGLLGSMIGASFLR
;
A
#
# COMPACT_ATOMS: atom_id res chain seq x y z
N MET A 1 41.62 35.35 -19.04
CA MET A 1 40.26 35.86 -19.31
C MET A 1 39.55 34.80 -20.13
N SER A 2 38.53 34.16 -19.55
CA SER A 2 37.74 33.11 -20.21
C SER A 2 36.99 33.72 -21.40
N ALA A 3 37.24 33.20 -22.60
CA ALA A 3 36.50 33.58 -23.79
C ALA A 3 35.01 33.33 -23.54
N ALA A 4 34.17 34.34 -23.77
CA ALA A 4 32.73 34.15 -23.84
C ALA A 4 32.46 33.25 -25.04
N SER A 5 32.01 32.02 -24.81
CA SER A 5 31.59 31.14 -25.89
C SER A 5 30.51 31.83 -26.71
N SER A 6 30.68 31.82 -28.03
CA SER A 6 29.70 32.39 -28.95
C SER A 6 28.35 31.68 -28.75
N ASP A 7 27.23 32.39 -28.97
CA ASP A 7 25.91 31.79 -28.76
C ASP A 7 25.65 30.58 -29.70
N ASP A 8 26.40 30.49 -30.80
CA ASP A 8 26.37 29.37 -31.72
C ASP A 8 27.12 28.14 -31.15
N GLU A 9 28.27 28.33 -30.49
CA GLU A 9 28.94 27.24 -29.74
C GLU A 9 28.06 26.68 -28.64
N LYS A 10 27.28 27.52 -27.94
CA LYS A 10 26.35 27.05 -26.91
C LYS A 10 25.23 26.19 -27.51
N LYS A 11 24.66 26.60 -28.65
CA LYS A 11 23.65 25.80 -29.37
C LYS A 11 24.22 24.47 -29.84
N GLU A 12 25.45 24.46 -30.34
CA GLU A 12 26.11 23.24 -30.77
C GLU A 12 26.31 22.28 -29.59
N ILE A 13 26.78 22.78 -28.44
CA ILE A 13 26.91 22.01 -27.19
C ILE A 13 25.56 21.48 -26.71
N GLU A 14 24.50 22.30 -26.70
CA GLU A 14 23.15 21.88 -26.31
C GLU A 14 22.58 20.81 -27.23
N SER A 15 22.80 20.93 -28.54
CA SER A 15 22.37 19.95 -29.52
C SER A 15 23.13 18.63 -29.36
N ALA A 16 24.43 18.67 -29.14
CA ALA A 16 25.27 17.50 -28.87
C ALA A 16 24.83 16.81 -27.58
N HIS A 17 24.63 17.57 -26.50
CA HIS A 17 24.14 17.05 -25.23
C HIS A 17 22.75 16.38 -25.37
N THR A 18 21.84 17.02 -26.10
CA THR A 18 20.51 16.46 -26.39
C THR A 18 20.60 15.18 -27.21
N SER A 19 21.46 15.13 -28.22
CA SER A 19 21.67 13.93 -29.05
C SER A 19 22.25 12.76 -28.25
N ILE A 20 23.16 13.03 -27.32
CA ILE A 20 23.75 12.01 -26.43
C ILE A 20 22.68 11.50 -25.46
N MET A 21 21.87 12.37 -24.86
CA MET A 21 20.76 11.95 -24.00
C MET A 21 19.75 11.10 -24.77
N MET A 22 19.32 11.53 -25.96
CA MET A 22 18.33 10.82 -26.78
C MET A 22 18.84 9.49 -27.32
N SER A 23 20.11 9.39 -27.73
CA SER A 23 20.72 8.13 -28.14
C SER A 23 20.84 7.15 -26.97
N SER A 24 21.21 7.63 -25.78
CA SER A 24 21.23 6.82 -24.57
C SER A 24 19.82 6.31 -24.19
N LEU A 25 18.80 7.15 -24.35
CA LEU A 25 17.39 6.79 -24.12
C LEU A 25 16.91 5.74 -25.13
N THR A 26 17.21 5.94 -26.41
CA THR A 26 16.83 5.03 -27.49
C THR A 26 17.49 3.66 -27.31
N ALA A 27 18.76 3.62 -26.92
CA ALA A 27 19.46 2.37 -26.61
C ALA A 27 18.88 1.64 -25.38
N ARG A 28 18.37 2.38 -24.37
CA ARG A 28 17.64 1.81 -23.22
C ARG A 28 16.29 1.24 -23.65
N LEU A 29 15.52 1.97 -24.45
CA LEU A 29 14.21 1.54 -24.96
C LEU A 29 14.31 0.32 -25.88
N GLY A 30 15.35 0.25 -26.72
CA GLY A 30 15.63 -0.88 -27.62
C GLY A 30 16.20 -2.13 -26.95
N GLY A 31 16.43 -2.10 -25.63
CA GLY A 31 16.89 -3.26 -24.85
C GLY A 31 18.38 -3.62 -25.01
N ALA A 32 19.16 -2.83 -25.75
CA ALA A 32 20.56 -3.08 -26.07
C ALA A 32 21.56 -2.59 -25.00
N SER A 33 21.08 -1.97 -23.91
CA SER A 33 21.96 -1.36 -22.91
C SER A 33 22.41 -2.38 -21.84
N SER A 34 23.71 -2.43 -21.54
CA SER A 34 24.33 -3.25 -20.47
C SER A 34 24.01 -2.78 -19.04
N VAL A 35 22.95 -1.99 -18.89
CA VAL A 35 22.61 -1.31 -17.63
C VAL A 35 21.81 -2.25 -16.73
N ALA A 36 21.99 -2.11 -15.41
CA ALA A 36 21.24 -2.83 -14.39
C ALA A 36 19.72 -2.79 -14.64
N LYS A 37 19.05 -3.90 -14.30
CA LYS A 37 17.64 -4.14 -14.60
C LYS A 37 16.72 -3.05 -14.04
N GLU A 38 17.01 -2.53 -12.84
CA GLU A 38 16.25 -1.43 -12.24
C GLU A 38 16.26 -0.15 -13.08
N ILE A 39 17.39 0.18 -13.72
CA ILE A 39 17.54 1.39 -14.53
C ILE A 39 16.97 1.17 -15.93
N ARG A 40 17.12 -0.04 -16.50
CA ARG A 40 16.57 -0.39 -17.82
C ARG A 40 15.05 -0.23 -17.89
N TYR A 41 14.34 -0.47 -16.78
CA TYR A 41 12.88 -0.41 -16.73
C TYR A 41 12.33 0.81 -15.98
N ALA A 42 13.18 1.75 -15.57
CA ALA A 42 12.76 2.94 -14.83
C ALA A 42 11.74 3.80 -15.62
N ASP A 43 11.89 3.82 -16.94
CA ASP A 43 11.10 4.68 -17.84
C ASP A 43 9.90 3.96 -18.49
N ARG A 44 9.63 2.70 -18.12
CA ARG A 44 8.40 2.03 -18.59
C ARG A 44 7.20 2.71 -17.94
N THR A 45 6.53 3.56 -18.71
CA THR A 45 5.29 4.21 -18.32
C THR A 45 4.26 3.13 -17.95
N PRO A 46 3.62 3.23 -16.77
CA PRO A 46 2.61 2.26 -16.39
C PRO A 46 1.46 2.29 -17.39
N ILE A 47 0.98 1.11 -17.81
CA ILE A 47 -0.15 0.94 -18.73
C ILE A 47 -1.41 1.66 -18.22
N PHE A 48 -1.54 1.79 -16.89
CA PHE A 48 -2.61 2.54 -16.24
C PHE A 48 -2.03 3.71 -15.44
N LEU A 49 -2.56 4.91 -15.68
CA LEU A 49 -2.19 6.16 -14.99
C LEU A 49 -2.32 6.06 -13.45
N TRP A 50 -3.22 5.20 -12.95
CA TRP A 50 -3.48 5.03 -11.52
C TRP A 50 -2.94 3.71 -10.94
N ARG A 51 -2.06 2.97 -11.62
CA ARG A 51 -1.60 1.67 -11.09
C ARG A 51 -0.97 1.82 -9.69
N PRO A 52 -1.46 1.12 -8.65
CA PRO A 52 -0.81 1.09 -7.35
C PRO A 52 0.62 0.59 -7.50
N ARG A 53 1.59 1.35 -6.97
CA ARG A 53 2.98 0.91 -6.96
C ARG A 53 3.15 -0.12 -5.84
N VAL A 54 3.58 -1.32 -6.21
CA VAL A 54 3.87 -2.37 -5.23
C VAL A 54 5.05 -1.91 -4.38
N HIS A 55 4.85 -1.87 -3.07
CA HIS A 55 5.92 -1.63 -2.11
C HIS A 55 5.86 -2.71 -1.05
N LEU A 56 6.68 -3.72 -1.28
CA LEU A 56 6.84 -4.83 -0.34
C LEU A 56 7.18 -4.26 1.03
N CYS A 57 6.35 -4.60 2.01
CA CYS A 57 6.59 -4.22 3.39
C CYS A 57 7.84 -4.94 3.91
N GLU A 58 8.60 -4.30 4.81
CA GLU A 58 9.67 -4.99 5.52
C GLU A 58 9.12 -6.20 6.27
N GLN A 59 9.85 -7.32 6.30
CA GLN A 59 9.42 -8.54 6.99
C GLN A 59 9.06 -8.30 8.45
N LYS A 60 9.78 -7.38 9.12
CA LYS A 60 9.52 -6.99 10.51
C LYS A 60 8.12 -6.40 10.68
N ASP A 61 7.70 -5.54 9.76
CA ASP A 61 6.38 -4.91 9.84
C ASP A 61 5.25 -5.91 9.61
N ILE A 62 5.45 -6.86 8.69
CA ILE A 62 4.51 -7.96 8.47
C ILE A 62 4.40 -8.81 9.74
N LEU A 63 5.52 -9.13 10.38
CA LEU A 63 5.55 -9.92 11.61
C LEU A 63 4.85 -9.21 12.76
N ILE A 64 5.09 -7.90 12.93
CA ILE A 64 4.43 -7.10 13.97
C ILE A 64 2.93 -6.99 13.71
N ASN A 65 2.50 -6.72 12.47
CA ASN A 65 1.08 -6.66 12.11
C ASN A 65 0.39 -8.02 12.32
N GLY A 66 1.04 -9.11 11.88
CA GLY A 66 0.56 -10.47 12.08
C GLY A 66 0.47 -10.84 13.57
N GLY A 67 1.47 -10.46 14.37
CA GLY A 67 1.49 -10.67 15.82
C GLY A 67 0.36 -9.93 16.53
N ILE A 68 0.08 -8.69 16.16
CA ILE A 68 -1.04 -7.90 16.71
C ILE A 68 -2.37 -8.59 16.40
N TRP A 69 -2.58 -9.07 15.18
CA TRP A 69 -3.81 -9.81 14.82
C TRP A 69 -3.91 -11.17 15.48
N ALA A 70 -2.82 -11.93 15.53
CA ALA A 70 -2.81 -13.22 16.22
C ALA A 70 -3.17 -13.05 17.71
N PHE A 71 -2.63 -12.01 18.36
CA PHE A 71 -2.97 -11.66 19.73
C PHE A 71 -4.43 -11.22 19.87
N ALA A 72 -4.91 -10.34 18.99
CA ALA A 72 -6.30 -9.86 19.00
C ALA A 72 -7.31 -11.00 18.82
N ILE A 73 -7.03 -11.93 17.89
CA ILE A 73 -7.86 -13.12 17.65
C ILE A 73 -7.81 -14.05 18.87
N TYR A 74 -6.62 -14.32 19.41
CA TYR A 74 -6.47 -15.15 20.61
C TYR A 74 -7.27 -14.59 21.79
N TRP A 75 -7.17 -13.28 22.02
CA TRP A 75 -7.91 -12.60 23.08
C TRP A 75 -9.42 -12.60 22.83
N ALA A 76 -9.86 -12.38 21.59
CA ALA A 76 -11.26 -12.45 21.21
C ALA A 76 -11.88 -13.82 21.55
N ASN A 77 -11.17 -14.90 21.25
CA ASN A 77 -11.62 -16.27 21.52
C ASN A 77 -11.63 -16.64 23.01
N LYS A 78 -10.88 -15.92 23.86
CA LYS A 78 -10.85 -16.15 25.31
C LYS A 78 -11.81 -15.25 26.10
N SER A 79 -12.30 -14.18 25.50
CA SER A 79 -13.16 -13.20 26.17
C SER A 79 -14.61 -13.69 26.19
N THR A 80 -15.13 -13.98 27.39
CA THR A 80 -16.52 -14.44 27.57
C THR A 80 -17.56 -13.33 27.33
N TYR A 81 -17.21 -12.07 27.63
CA TYR A 81 -18.18 -10.96 27.65
C TYR A 81 -17.92 -9.88 26.59
N SER A 82 -16.71 -9.80 26.04
CA SER A 82 -16.40 -8.82 25.00
C SER A 82 -15.38 -9.36 23.99
N PRO A 83 -15.78 -10.29 23.12
CA PRO A 83 -14.92 -10.77 22.03
C PRO A 83 -14.61 -9.67 21.00
N TRP A 84 -15.42 -8.61 20.96
CA TRP A 84 -15.31 -7.50 19.99
C TRP A 84 -14.24 -6.47 20.32
N GLN A 85 -14.04 -6.17 21.60
CA GLN A 85 -13.05 -5.18 22.05
C GLN A 85 -11.63 -5.43 21.52
N PRO A 86 -11.05 -6.65 21.62
CA PRO A 86 -9.71 -6.91 21.10
C PRO A 86 -9.59 -6.73 19.59
N LEU A 87 -10.64 -7.08 18.83
CA LEU A 87 -10.67 -6.91 17.38
C LEU A 87 -10.73 -5.43 16.98
N MET A 88 -11.52 -4.62 17.71
CA MET A 88 -11.59 -3.17 17.51
C MET A 88 -10.26 -2.48 17.86
N MET A 89 -9.59 -2.93 18.93
CA MET A 89 -8.25 -2.46 19.28
C MET A 89 -7.23 -2.82 18.21
N GLY A 90 -7.27 -4.04 17.68
CA GLY A 90 -6.44 -4.46 16.55
C GLY A 90 -6.63 -3.58 15.31
N PHE A 91 -7.89 -3.26 14.98
CA PHE A 91 -8.24 -2.35 13.89
C PHE A 91 -7.69 -0.93 14.13
N ALA A 92 -7.85 -0.37 15.33
CA ALA A 92 -7.34 0.96 15.67
C ALA A 92 -5.80 1.03 15.57
N VAL A 93 -5.11 0.00 16.04
CA VAL A 93 -3.64 -0.08 15.94
C VAL A 93 -3.20 -0.19 14.49
N LEU A 94 -3.83 -1.03 13.68
CA LEU A 94 -3.55 -1.08 12.23
C LEU A 94 -3.74 0.27 11.57
N PHE A 95 -4.84 0.95 11.90
CA PHE A 95 -5.16 2.24 11.31
C PHE A 95 -4.05 3.26 11.58
N ILE A 96 -3.58 3.34 12.83
CA ILE A 96 -2.46 4.19 13.22
C ILE A 96 -1.18 3.80 12.47
N ARG A 97 -0.83 2.51 12.45
CA ARG A 97 0.38 2.03 11.75
C ARG A 97 0.35 2.32 10.25
N MET A 98 -0.81 2.14 9.61
CA MET A 98 -0.99 2.46 8.20
C MET A 98 -0.88 3.96 7.94
N ASN A 99 -1.41 4.78 8.85
CA ASN A 99 -1.28 6.23 8.74
C ASN A 99 0.19 6.67 8.79
N TYR A 100 0.97 6.15 9.74
CA TYR A 100 2.42 6.40 9.82
C TYR A 100 3.16 5.92 8.57
N LYS A 101 2.77 4.77 8.02
CA LYS A 101 3.37 4.24 6.78
C LYS A 101 3.06 5.11 5.56
N LEU A 102 1.85 5.64 5.46
CA LEU A 102 1.42 6.48 4.34
C LEU A 102 1.90 7.93 4.47
N MET A 103 2.31 8.37 5.66
CA MET A 103 2.70 9.75 5.94
C MET A 103 3.85 10.28 5.06
N PRO A 104 4.94 9.52 4.79
CA PRO A 104 6.03 9.98 3.94
C PRO A 104 5.68 10.04 2.45
N LEU A 105 4.62 9.35 2.03
CA LEU A 105 4.26 9.16 0.62
C LEU A 105 3.35 10.28 0.11
N MET A 106 2.74 11.05 1.01
CA MET A 106 1.79 12.10 0.62
C MET A 106 2.48 13.46 0.57
N PRO A 107 2.32 14.23 -0.53
CA PRO A 107 2.93 15.55 -0.65
C PRO A 107 2.50 16.44 0.51
N ARG A 108 3.46 17.15 1.10
CA ARG A 108 3.20 18.22 2.06
C ARG A 108 3.04 19.53 1.27
N PRO A 109 2.02 20.36 1.56
CA PRO A 109 1.98 21.70 0.99
C PRO A 109 3.29 22.43 1.32
N ALA A 110 3.85 23.14 0.35
CA ALA A 110 5.09 23.92 0.50
C ALA A 110 4.86 25.23 1.28
N THR A 111 3.62 25.50 1.64
CA THR A 111 3.15 26.66 2.40
C THR A 111 3.20 26.40 3.91
N ASP A 112 3.54 27.44 4.68
CA ASP A 112 3.56 27.41 6.15
C ASP A 112 2.19 27.71 6.77
N ASP A 113 1.15 27.80 5.94
CA ASP A 113 -0.22 28.09 6.36
C ASP A 113 -0.82 26.91 7.13
N ARG A 114 -1.05 27.12 8.43
CA ARG A 114 -1.62 26.11 9.35
C ARG A 114 -2.94 25.52 8.86
N LYS A 115 -3.78 26.29 8.17
CA LYS A 115 -5.07 25.83 7.63
C LYS A 115 -4.87 24.83 6.48
N GLU A 116 -3.93 25.11 5.57
CA GLU A 116 -3.63 24.23 4.44
C GLU A 116 -2.99 22.92 4.89
N ILE A 117 -2.08 23.00 5.87
CA ILE A 117 -1.48 21.82 6.52
C ILE A 117 -2.56 20.93 7.14
N ARG A 118 -3.49 21.51 7.91
CA ARG A 118 -4.58 20.75 8.55
C ARG A 118 -5.53 20.10 7.53
N GLN A 119 -5.82 20.78 6.42
CA GLN A 119 -6.65 20.21 5.35
C GLN A 119 -5.94 19.06 4.64
N ALA A 120 -4.63 19.18 4.40
CA ALA A 120 -3.82 18.09 3.87
C ALA A 120 -3.85 16.89 4.83
N ASP A 121 -3.65 17.10 6.14
CA ASP A 121 -3.69 16.04 7.15
C ASP A 121 -5.04 15.33 7.26
N THR A 122 -6.15 16.09 7.16
CA THR A 122 -7.49 15.50 7.17
C THR A 122 -7.73 14.63 5.92
N LYS A 123 -7.29 15.10 4.75
CA LYS A 123 -7.37 14.31 3.50
C LYS A 123 -6.48 13.06 3.56
N ARG A 124 -5.30 13.15 4.20
CA ARG A 124 -4.39 12.00 4.45
C ARG A 124 -5.09 10.95 5.32
N LEU A 125 -5.67 11.39 6.43
CA LEU A 125 -6.41 10.53 7.35
C LEU A 125 -7.58 9.82 6.65
N GLY A 126 -8.37 10.56 5.87
CA GLY A 126 -9.50 10.00 5.11
C GLY A 126 -9.08 8.95 4.07
N ARG A 127 -7.97 9.17 3.36
CA ARG A 127 -7.42 8.18 2.41
C ARG A 127 -6.94 6.91 3.12
N ALA A 128 -6.22 7.06 4.22
CA ALA A 128 -5.80 5.93 5.04
C ALA A 128 -6.99 5.13 5.57
N PHE A 129 -8.04 5.82 6.04
CA PHE A 129 -9.28 5.18 6.49
C PHE A 129 -10.00 4.47 5.35
N GLY A 130 -10.09 5.08 4.17
CA GLY A 130 -10.70 4.48 3.00
C GLY A 130 -9.99 3.20 2.57
N VAL A 131 -8.66 3.17 2.63
CA VAL A 131 -7.89 1.97 2.25
C VAL A 131 -8.00 0.87 3.32
N VAL A 132 -7.77 1.18 4.59
CA VAL A 132 -7.83 0.19 5.68
C VAL A 132 -9.26 -0.32 5.86
N GLY A 133 -10.23 0.58 5.93
CA GLY A 133 -11.64 0.26 6.05
C GLY A 133 -12.19 -0.47 4.81
N GLY A 134 -11.75 -0.07 3.61
CA GLY A 134 -12.15 -0.71 2.36
C GLY A 134 -11.62 -2.14 2.23
N LEU A 135 -10.33 -2.36 2.50
CA LEU A 135 -9.72 -3.70 2.52
C LEU A 135 -10.38 -4.58 3.59
N PHE A 136 -10.60 -4.03 4.79
CA PHE A 136 -11.27 -4.73 5.87
C PHE A 136 -12.69 -5.14 5.48
N ALA A 137 -13.49 -4.23 4.94
CA ALA A 137 -14.86 -4.51 4.50
C ALA A 137 -14.89 -5.53 3.35
N LEU A 138 -13.96 -5.44 2.40
CA LEU A 138 -13.84 -6.39 1.30
C LEU A 138 -13.55 -7.80 1.80
N PHE A 139 -12.55 -7.97 2.68
CA PHE A 139 -12.23 -9.30 3.21
C PHE A 139 -13.29 -9.82 4.15
N ALA A 140 -13.90 -8.96 4.98
CA ALA A 140 -15.00 -9.36 5.85
C ALA A 140 -16.21 -9.85 5.03
N GLY A 141 -16.54 -9.16 3.94
CA GLY A 141 -17.59 -9.55 3.00
C GLY A 141 -17.28 -10.87 2.28
N ILE A 142 -16.05 -11.09 1.85
CA ILE A 142 -15.68 -12.37 1.20
C ILE A 142 -15.77 -13.52 2.22
N ILE A 143 -15.21 -13.35 3.42
CA ILE A 143 -15.15 -14.42 4.41
C ILE A 143 -16.53 -14.72 5.01
N SER A 144 -17.43 -13.73 5.09
CA SER A 144 -18.80 -13.97 5.56
C SER A 144 -19.61 -14.85 4.60
N THR A 145 -19.28 -14.84 3.30
CA THR A 145 -19.93 -15.73 2.31
C THR A 145 -19.40 -17.17 2.35
N LEU A 146 -18.29 -17.41 3.07
CA LEU A 146 -17.62 -18.71 3.10
C LEU A 146 -18.53 -19.87 3.55
N PRO A 147 -19.36 -19.77 4.61
CA PRO A 147 -20.25 -20.85 5.00
C PRO A 147 -21.29 -21.17 3.92
N SER A 148 -21.82 -20.14 3.24
CA SER A 148 -22.79 -20.32 2.15
C SER A 148 -22.18 -21.06 0.96
N VAL A 149 -20.92 -20.74 0.62
CA VAL A 149 -20.17 -21.45 -0.44
C VAL A 149 -19.90 -22.90 -0.03
N LEU A 150 -19.49 -23.15 1.21
CA LEU A 150 -19.24 -24.51 1.70
C LEU A 150 -20.50 -25.38 1.73
N MET A 151 -21.63 -24.80 2.14
CA MET A 151 -22.93 -25.47 2.10
C MET A 151 -23.38 -25.76 0.66
N ALA A 152 -23.16 -24.84 -0.28
CA ALA A 152 -23.44 -25.05 -1.69
C ALA A 152 -22.60 -26.21 -2.29
N LEU A 153 -21.36 -26.37 -1.81
CA LEU A 153 -20.46 -27.46 -2.19
C LEU A 153 -20.76 -28.79 -1.47
N LYS A 154 -21.82 -28.87 -0.65
CA LYS A 154 -22.16 -30.04 0.19
C LYS A 154 -21.03 -30.50 1.11
N ILE A 155 -20.16 -29.58 1.52
CA ILE A 155 -19.09 -29.85 2.48
C ILE A 155 -19.67 -29.67 3.89
N THR A 156 -19.40 -30.61 4.79
CA THR A 156 -19.83 -30.51 6.19
C THR A 156 -19.16 -29.32 6.86
N VAL A 157 -19.95 -28.32 7.23
CA VAL A 157 -19.46 -27.11 7.90
C VAL A 157 -19.34 -27.38 9.40
N PRO A 158 -18.19 -27.09 10.03
CA PRO A 158 -18.03 -27.33 11.46
C PRO A 158 -18.86 -26.33 12.27
N LEU A 159 -19.46 -26.81 13.36
CA LEU A 159 -20.41 -26.05 14.18
C LEU A 159 -19.81 -24.75 14.75
N TRP A 160 -18.52 -24.77 15.09
CA TRP A 160 -17.82 -23.60 15.62
C TRP A 160 -17.76 -22.45 14.61
N LEU A 161 -17.64 -22.75 13.30
CA LEU A 161 -17.58 -21.72 12.27
C LEU A 161 -18.91 -20.98 12.13
N LEU A 162 -20.03 -21.66 12.39
CA LEU A 162 -21.35 -21.05 12.39
C LEU A 162 -21.60 -20.23 13.67
N GLY A 163 -21.13 -20.73 14.82
CA GLY A 163 -21.30 -20.07 16.11
C GLY A 163 -20.43 -18.83 16.32
N SER A 164 -19.23 -18.79 15.74
CA SER A 164 -18.29 -17.65 15.85
C SER A 164 -17.94 -17.04 14.50
N LEU A 165 -18.88 -17.11 13.54
CA LEU A 165 -18.68 -16.64 12.17
C LEU A 165 -18.21 -15.19 12.12
N TYR A 166 -18.79 -14.35 12.96
CA TYR A 166 -18.49 -12.92 12.97
C TYR A 166 -17.06 -12.69 13.51
N GLU A 167 -16.67 -13.33 14.61
CA GLU A 167 -15.32 -13.17 15.20
C GLU A 167 -14.24 -13.72 14.26
N PHE A 168 -14.52 -14.87 13.64
CA PHE A 168 -13.63 -15.48 12.66
C PHE A 168 -13.47 -14.61 11.42
N SER A 169 -14.59 -14.13 10.85
CA SER A 169 -14.57 -13.28 9.65
C SER A 169 -13.83 -11.97 9.89
N VAL A 170 -14.10 -11.29 11.00
CA VAL A 170 -13.44 -10.03 11.35
C VAL A 170 -11.96 -10.24 11.67
N GLY A 171 -11.62 -11.30 12.42
CA GLY A 171 -10.24 -11.63 12.75
C GLY A 171 -9.40 -11.91 11.50
N VAL A 172 -9.89 -12.79 10.62
CA VAL A 172 -9.18 -13.16 9.39
C VAL A 172 -9.18 -12.01 8.37
N ALA A 173 -10.27 -11.25 8.27
CA ALA A 173 -10.31 -10.07 7.41
C ALA A 173 -9.32 -8.99 7.85
N GLY A 174 -9.18 -8.78 9.14
CA GLY A 174 -8.17 -7.91 9.72
C GLY A 174 -6.75 -8.37 9.42
N LEU A 175 -6.49 -9.67 9.58
CA LEU A 175 -5.18 -10.25 9.31
C LEU A 175 -4.81 -10.11 7.83
N LEU A 176 -5.67 -10.55 6.91
CA LEU A 176 -5.44 -10.42 5.46
C LEU A 176 -5.39 -8.96 5.01
N GLY A 177 -6.33 -8.13 5.48
CA GLY A 177 -6.36 -6.70 5.20
C GLY A 177 -5.10 -5.99 5.69
N SER A 178 -4.53 -6.38 6.84
CA SER A 178 -3.27 -5.85 7.34
C SER A 178 -2.07 -6.26 6.49
N MET A 179 -1.99 -7.53 6.09
CA MET A 179 -0.86 -8.05 5.30
C MET A 179 -0.87 -7.45 3.89
N ILE A 180 -2.05 -7.33 3.28
CA ILE A 180 -2.24 -6.81 1.93
C ILE A 180 -2.14 -5.28 1.95
N GLY A 181 -2.83 -4.60 2.86
CA GLY A 181 -2.70 -3.15 3.02
C GLY A 181 -1.25 -2.74 3.27
N ALA A 182 -0.50 -3.51 4.06
CA ALA A 182 0.92 -3.27 4.26
C ALA A 182 1.76 -3.53 2.99
N SER A 183 1.36 -4.41 2.08
CA SER A 183 2.20 -4.81 0.93
C SER A 183 1.95 -4.02 -0.36
N PHE A 184 0.80 -3.35 -0.50
CA PHE A 184 0.37 -2.74 -1.77
C PHE A 184 0.42 -1.21 -1.82
N LEU A 185 0.86 -0.53 -0.75
CA LEU A 185 0.87 0.92 -0.69
C LEU A 185 2.30 1.49 -0.72
N ARG A 186 2.68 2.02 -1.88
CA ARG A 186 3.66 3.11 -2.06
C ARG A 186 2.95 4.37 -2.53
#